data_AF-A0A559SMT6-F1
#
_entry.id   AF-A0A559SMT6-F1
#
_cell.length_a   1.000
_cell.length_b   1.000
_cell.length_c   1.000
_cell.angle_alpha   90.00
_cell.angle_beta   90.00
_cell.angle_gamma   90.00
#
_symmetry.space_group_name_H-M   'P 1'
#
loop_
_entity.id
_entity.type
_entity.pdbx_description
1 polymer ?
#
loop_
_entity_poly.entity_id
_entity_poly.type
_entity_poly.pdbx_seq_one_letter_code
_entity_poly.pdbx_strand_id
1 'polypeptide(L)'
;MPRHQFRGRRATLGKWPAVNPGIKSSATYFDAWVSHPERLGIELLQDGLAAESGSVALNYAELRRAEDGRCRLADRIGGASFALEPALIVNATGGWIDIVNQTLLSPEARPAPLIGGTKGSHLIIDNADLRDALAGHMIYYENEDGRICIAFPYLDKVLVGSTDIRVDNPATVRCEADELEYILQSLAFVLPGIAIRREQIVFQFSGVRPLPASSDSFTGRIPRDHFCTVLEQAEDDPPVLCMIGGKWTTFRSFGELAADMTLERLGRKRRIETSERPIGGGRQYPSDKTVWSVTLARRTGISSERAAELFDRYGTEAEKIAVFIAAGLDMVMPKSGYLTKISDIRKRELRRAAFEVLQREGMAGATLEKVAVQAGASKGIVLHYFANKQELFEHAMREANAALRDAVVARLNRATTPFERLEAIIEGNFEDRFFQPSICRAWLALCAEVPREPQLARIQKVIHARMRSNLMSALVHILPEDECESVVLGVTALIDGLWLRLALQSAGPTREDALRQMRDYLSHRLPAAGQLSVANR
;
A
#
# COMPACT_ATOMS: atom_id res chain seq x y z
N MET A 1 -27.57 23.83 12.76
CA MET A 1 -27.22 24.25 11.39
C MET A 1 -28.24 25.26 10.88
N PRO A 2 -27.82 26.31 10.16
CA PRO A 2 -28.74 27.18 9.43
C PRO A 2 -29.62 26.40 8.42
N ARG A 3 -30.78 26.96 8.06
CA ARG A 3 -31.65 26.38 7.02
C ARG A 3 -31.02 26.47 5.63
N HIS A 4 -31.50 25.65 4.70
CA HIS A 4 -31.11 25.76 3.30
C HIS A 4 -31.47 27.14 2.73
N GLN A 5 -30.72 27.58 1.72
CA GLN A 5 -30.91 28.88 1.09
C GLN A 5 -30.97 28.74 -0.43
N PHE A 6 -32.04 29.27 -1.02
CA PHE A 6 -32.20 29.36 -2.48
C PHE A 6 -31.77 30.72 -2.99
N ARG A 7 -31.19 30.74 -4.19
CA ARG A 7 -30.82 31.96 -4.92
C ARG A 7 -31.31 31.85 -6.36
N GLY A 8 -31.93 32.92 -6.87
CA GLY A 8 -32.20 33.04 -8.30
C GLY A 8 -30.92 33.35 -9.08
N ARG A 9 -30.96 33.18 -10.41
CA ARG A 9 -29.82 33.37 -11.33
C ARG A 9 -28.90 34.54 -11.01
N ARG A 10 -29.42 35.77 -10.85
CA ARG A 10 -28.61 36.97 -10.58
C ARG A 10 -27.79 36.83 -9.29
N ALA A 11 -28.43 36.38 -8.21
CA ALA A 11 -27.76 36.20 -6.92
C ALA A 11 -26.77 35.02 -6.95
N THR A 12 -27.08 33.96 -7.69
CA THR A 12 -26.16 32.84 -7.93
C THR A 12 -24.90 33.30 -8.65
N LEU A 13 -25.03 33.98 -9.79
CA LEU A 13 -23.89 34.46 -10.57
C LEU A 13 -23.12 35.59 -9.88
N GLY A 14 -23.78 36.38 -9.02
CA GLY A 14 -23.09 37.34 -8.16
C GLY A 14 -22.20 36.68 -7.10
N LYS A 15 -22.58 35.49 -6.60
CA LYS A 15 -21.78 34.73 -5.64
C LYS A 15 -20.73 33.84 -6.31
N TRP A 16 -21.10 33.15 -7.39
CA TRP A 16 -20.23 32.24 -8.15
C TRP A 16 -20.21 32.66 -9.63
N PRO A 17 -19.39 33.66 -9.99
CA PRO A 17 -19.37 34.21 -11.35
C PRO A 17 -18.86 33.23 -12.41
N ALA A 18 -18.07 32.22 -12.01
CA ALA A 18 -17.53 31.20 -12.90
C ALA A 18 -18.55 30.11 -13.30
N VAL A 19 -19.68 30.01 -12.59
CA VAL A 19 -20.73 29.03 -12.90
C VAL A 19 -21.38 29.36 -14.25
N ASN A 20 -21.68 28.32 -15.01
CA ASN A 20 -22.32 28.42 -16.32
C ASN A 20 -23.50 29.43 -16.31
N PRO A 21 -23.46 30.50 -17.14
CA PRO A 21 -24.49 31.55 -17.17
C PRO A 21 -25.90 31.07 -17.52
N GLY A 22 -26.05 29.84 -18.06
CA GLY A 22 -27.32 29.18 -18.31
C GLY A 22 -28.09 28.78 -17.03
N ILE A 23 -27.46 28.82 -15.85
CA ILE A 23 -28.06 28.44 -14.58
C ILE A 23 -29.34 29.24 -14.27
N LYS A 24 -30.37 28.57 -13.74
CA LYS A 24 -31.65 29.18 -13.36
C LYS A 24 -31.67 29.62 -11.89
N SER A 25 -31.16 28.77 -11.01
CA SER A 25 -31.12 28.97 -9.57
C SER A 25 -30.04 28.10 -8.93
N SER A 26 -29.73 28.36 -7.66
CA SER A 26 -28.90 27.48 -6.82
C SER A 26 -29.57 27.27 -5.46
N ALA A 27 -29.23 26.16 -4.81
CA ALA A 27 -29.61 25.85 -3.43
C ALA A 27 -28.35 25.48 -2.64
N THR A 28 -28.19 26.06 -1.45
CA THR A 28 -27.12 25.68 -0.51
C THR A 28 -27.73 25.06 0.73
N TYR A 29 -27.20 23.92 1.14
CA TYR A 29 -27.56 23.19 2.36
C TYR A 29 -26.30 22.68 3.05
N PHE A 30 -26.44 22.13 4.25
CA PHE A 30 -25.35 21.52 5.00
C PHE A 30 -25.37 20.02 4.82
N ASP A 31 -24.18 19.46 4.59
CA ASP A 31 -23.90 18.03 4.61
C ASP A 31 -22.67 17.79 5.50
N ALA A 32 -22.33 16.52 5.74
CA ALA A 32 -21.18 16.12 6.53
C ALA A 32 -20.06 15.59 5.62
N TRP A 33 -18.82 15.84 6.04
CA TRP A 33 -17.64 15.29 5.37
C TRP A 33 -16.82 14.47 6.37
N VAL A 34 -16.57 13.21 6.01
CA VAL A 34 -15.57 12.39 6.69
C VAL A 34 -14.21 12.72 6.07
N SER A 35 -13.43 13.56 6.75
CA SER A 35 -12.17 14.07 6.22
C SER A 35 -11.07 13.01 6.10
N HIS A 36 -11.09 12.01 6.99
CA HIS A 36 -10.10 10.94 7.08
C HIS A 36 -10.77 9.58 7.30
N PRO A 37 -11.46 9.01 6.28
CA PRO A 37 -12.19 7.75 6.42
C PRO A 37 -11.29 6.56 6.81
N GLU A 38 -10.04 6.55 6.35
CA GLU A 38 -9.03 5.56 6.73
C GLU A 38 -8.74 5.60 8.24
N ARG A 39 -8.74 6.79 8.84
CA ARG A 39 -8.54 6.96 10.27
C ARG A 39 -9.73 6.46 11.07
N LEU A 40 -10.94 6.77 10.63
CA LEU A 40 -12.17 6.26 11.24
C LEU A 40 -12.15 4.72 11.30
N GLY A 41 -11.70 4.05 10.24
CA GLY A 41 -11.53 2.60 10.21
C GLY A 41 -10.55 2.08 11.28
N ILE A 42 -9.41 2.73 11.45
CA ILE A 42 -8.42 2.36 12.48
C ILE A 42 -8.96 2.59 13.89
N GLU A 43 -9.66 3.69 14.13
CA GLU A 43 -10.24 3.98 15.45
C GLU A 43 -11.33 2.99 15.83
N LEU A 44 -12.19 2.60 14.87
CA LEU A 44 -13.17 1.53 15.07
C LEU A 44 -12.51 0.19 15.38
N LEU A 45 -11.42 -0.14 14.68
CA LEU A 45 -10.66 -1.36 14.92
C LEU A 45 -10.08 -1.38 16.34
N GLN A 46 -9.44 -0.28 16.75
CA GLN A 46 -8.87 -0.13 18.09
C GLN A 46 -9.94 -0.20 19.18
N ASP A 47 -11.08 0.45 18.96
CA ASP A 47 -12.22 0.41 19.88
C ASP A 47 -12.81 -1.01 20.00
N GLY A 48 -12.84 -1.76 18.90
CA GLY A 48 -13.23 -3.18 18.90
C GLY A 48 -12.26 -4.05 19.70
N LEU A 49 -10.95 -3.91 19.47
CA LEU A 49 -9.92 -4.63 20.22
C LEU A 49 -9.93 -4.30 21.72
N ALA A 50 -10.21 -3.05 22.08
CA ALA A 50 -10.30 -2.62 23.48
C ALA A 50 -11.60 -3.08 24.16
N ALA A 51 -12.62 -3.47 23.41
CA ALA A 51 -13.93 -3.83 23.97
C ALA A 51 -13.94 -5.23 24.62
N GLU A 52 -13.08 -6.14 24.17
CA GLU A 52 -12.97 -7.50 24.72
C GLU A 52 -11.54 -8.03 24.58
N SER A 53 -11.01 -8.61 25.67
CA SER A 53 -9.63 -9.10 25.75
C SER A 53 -9.29 -10.22 24.76
N GLY A 54 -10.30 -10.98 24.33
CA GLY A 54 -10.17 -12.04 23.32
C GLY A 54 -10.24 -11.57 21.87
N SER A 55 -10.45 -10.27 21.61
CA SER A 55 -10.51 -9.75 20.24
C SER A 55 -9.11 -9.65 19.62
N VAL A 56 -8.98 -10.12 18.38
CA VAL A 56 -7.72 -10.12 17.62
C VAL A 56 -7.96 -9.53 16.24
N ALA A 57 -7.01 -8.72 15.76
CA ALA A 57 -7.02 -8.15 14.42
C ALA A 57 -5.69 -8.48 13.71
N LEU A 58 -5.79 -9.05 12.51
CA LEU A 58 -4.65 -9.43 11.69
C LEU A 58 -4.83 -8.84 10.28
N ASN A 59 -3.85 -8.06 9.84
CA ASN A 59 -3.72 -7.69 8.43
C ASN A 59 -2.81 -8.68 7.71
N TYR A 60 -2.85 -8.66 6.36
CA TYR A 60 -2.11 -9.62 5.53
C TYR A 60 -2.41 -11.10 5.87
N ALA A 61 -3.57 -11.37 6.44
CA ALA A 61 -4.06 -12.70 6.75
C ALA A 61 -5.28 -13.01 5.87
N GLU A 62 -5.34 -14.24 5.36
CA GLU A 62 -6.43 -14.68 4.50
C GLU A 62 -7.07 -15.95 5.05
N LEU A 63 -8.39 -15.95 5.20
CA LEU A 63 -9.18 -17.11 5.58
C LEU A 63 -9.66 -17.82 4.31
N ARG A 64 -9.44 -19.13 4.24
CA ARG A 64 -9.89 -19.99 3.12
C ARG A 64 -10.30 -21.36 3.62
N ARG A 65 -11.15 -22.06 2.86
CA ARG A 65 -11.42 -23.49 3.05
C ARG A 65 -10.23 -24.31 2.55
N ALA A 66 -9.73 -25.21 3.38
CA ALA A 66 -8.70 -26.16 2.98
C ALA A 66 -9.32 -27.41 2.34
N GLU A 67 -8.50 -28.23 1.69
CA GLU A 67 -8.92 -29.48 1.05
C GLU A 67 -9.54 -30.48 2.04
N ASP A 68 -9.12 -30.42 3.31
CA ASP A 68 -9.68 -31.22 4.42
C ASP A 68 -11.02 -30.67 4.94
N GLY A 69 -11.60 -29.67 4.27
CA GLY A 69 -12.88 -29.04 4.61
C GLY A 69 -12.78 -27.94 5.67
N ARG A 70 -11.69 -27.87 6.45
CA ARG A 70 -11.58 -26.91 7.56
C ARG A 70 -11.19 -25.52 7.08
N CYS A 71 -11.57 -24.50 7.85
CA CYS A 71 -11.08 -23.15 7.63
C CYS A 71 -9.60 -23.03 8.02
N ARG A 72 -8.80 -22.40 7.17
CA ARG A 72 -7.39 -22.08 7.45
C ARG A 72 -7.13 -20.60 7.26
N LEU A 73 -6.48 -20.01 8.26
CA LEU A 73 -5.91 -18.68 8.19
C LEU A 73 -4.48 -18.79 7.65
N ALA A 74 -4.14 -18.01 6.63
CA ALA A 74 -2.81 -17.98 6.03
C ALA A 74 -2.19 -16.58 6.17
N ASP A 75 -0.99 -16.51 6.74
CA ASP A 75 -0.16 -15.31 6.78
C ASP A 75 0.52 -15.10 5.42
N ARG A 76 0.22 -13.98 4.77
CA ARG A 76 0.76 -13.60 3.46
C ARG A 76 2.14 -12.91 3.54
N ILE A 77 2.68 -12.68 4.74
CA ILE A 77 4.02 -12.14 4.97
C ILE A 77 5.02 -13.27 5.23
N GLY A 78 4.80 -14.04 6.30
CA GLY A 78 5.72 -15.09 6.78
C GLY A 78 5.40 -16.49 6.26
N GLY A 79 4.24 -16.69 5.62
CA GLY A 79 3.83 -17.96 5.03
C GLY A 79 3.28 -18.98 6.04
N ALA A 80 3.18 -18.63 7.33
CA ALA A 80 2.55 -19.49 8.34
C ALA A 80 1.06 -19.72 8.04
N SER A 81 0.52 -20.86 8.49
CA SER A 81 -0.90 -21.16 8.37
C SER A 81 -1.42 -21.96 9.55
N PHE A 82 -2.63 -21.65 9.99
CA PHE A 82 -3.27 -22.23 11.17
C PHE A 82 -4.70 -22.65 10.83
N ALA A 83 -5.15 -23.78 11.39
CA ALA A 83 -6.55 -24.20 11.30
C ALA A 83 -7.42 -23.40 12.26
N LEU A 84 -8.66 -23.11 11.86
CA LEU A 84 -9.68 -22.42 12.65
C LEU A 84 -11.01 -23.14 12.51
N GLU A 85 -11.77 -23.16 13.61
CA GLU A 85 -13.13 -23.69 13.68
C GLU A 85 -14.05 -22.56 14.17
N PRO A 86 -14.43 -21.61 13.30
CA PRO A 86 -15.29 -20.51 13.70
C PRO A 86 -16.73 -21.02 13.90
N ALA A 87 -17.47 -20.46 14.85
CA ALA A 87 -18.90 -20.77 15.02
C ALA A 87 -19.79 -20.05 13.98
N LEU A 88 -19.30 -18.93 13.43
CA LEU A 88 -19.95 -18.10 12.43
C LEU A 88 -18.85 -17.29 11.72
N ILE A 89 -19.00 -17.05 10.42
CA ILE A 89 -18.14 -16.14 9.66
C ILE A 89 -18.97 -14.92 9.23
N VAL A 90 -18.48 -13.71 9.50
CA VAL A 90 -19.06 -12.48 8.95
C VAL A 90 -18.21 -12.05 7.76
N ASN A 91 -18.75 -12.18 6.55
CA ASN A 91 -18.11 -11.74 5.32
C ASN A 91 -18.44 -10.25 5.07
N ALA A 92 -17.58 -9.38 5.58
CA ALA A 92 -17.65 -7.91 5.44
C ALA A 92 -16.64 -7.37 4.40
N THR A 93 -16.33 -8.14 3.35
CA THR A 93 -15.24 -7.80 2.41
C THR A 93 -15.68 -6.88 1.27
N GLY A 94 -16.82 -6.20 1.40
CA GLY A 94 -17.32 -5.24 0.42
C GLY A 94 -17.42 -5.81 -1.00
N GLY A 95 -16.77 -5.17 -1.97
CA GLY A 95 -16.81 -5.60 -3.37
C GLY A 95 -16.22 -6.99 -3.63
N TRP A 96 -15.53 -7.58 -2.64
CA TRP A 96 -14.91 -8.89 -2.72
C TRP A 96 -15.78 -10.02 -2.16
N ILE A 97 -17.02 -9.77 -1.72
CA ILE A 97 -17.86 -10.80 -1.07
C ILE A 97 -17.93 -12.10 -1.87
N ASP A 98 -18.25 -12.02 -3.17
CA ASP A 98 -18.37 -13.22 -4.01
C ASP A 98 -17.02 -13.93 -4.23
N ILE A 99 -15.92 -13.18 -4.35
CA ILE A 99 -14.56 -13.74 -4.47
C ILE A 99 -14.20 -14.48 -3.19
N VAL A 100 -14.50 -13.90 -2.04
CA VAL A 100 -14.23 -14.52 -0.74
C VAL A 100 -15.11 -15.74 -0.53
N ASN A 101 -16.39 -15.69 -0.91
CA ASN A 101 -17.29 -16.83 -0.89
C ASN A 101 -16.77 -18.00 -1.74
N GLN A 102 -16.13 -17.74 -2.89
CA GLN A 102 -15.51 -18.81 -3.69
C GLN A 102 -14.37 -19.54 -2.95
N THR A 103 -13.67 -18.83 -2.05
CA THR A 103 -12.58 -19.39 -1.24
C THR A 103 -13.05 -20.02 0.07
N LEU A 104 -14.19 -19.60 0.60
CA LEU A 104 -14.74 -20.07 1.87
C LEU A 104 -15.73 -21.23 1.71
N LEU A 105 -16.49 -21.26 0.61
CA LEU A 105 -17.58 -22.20 0.40
C LEU A 105 -17.16 -23.34 -0.53
N SER A 106 -17.69 -24.54 -0.27
CA SER A 106 -17.61 -25.65 -1.22
C SER A 106 -18.30 -25.28 -2.55
N PRO A 107 -17.87 -25.86 -3.69
CA PRO A 107 -18.51 -25.59 -4.99
C PRO A 107 -20.03 -25.72 -4.98
N GLU A 108 -20.57 -26.68 -4.23
CA GLU A 108 -22.00 -26.99 -4.14
C GLU A 108 -22.78 -25.99 -3.27
N ALA A 109 -22.11 -25.34 -2.31
CA ALA A 109 -22.71 -24.36 -1.40
C ALA A 109 -22.63 -22.91 -1.92
N ARG A 110 -22.01 -22.69 -3.10
CA ARG A 110 -21.85 -21.34 -3.67
C ARG A 110 -23.19 -20.79 -4.16
N PRO A 111 -23.59 -19.59 -3.73
CA PRO A 111 -24.82 -18.97 -4.22
C PRO A 111 -24.62 -18.38 -5.63
N ALA A 112 -25.72 -17.94 -6.24
CA ALA A 112 -25.65 -16.98 -7.33
C ALA A 112 -24.93 -15.69 -6.87
N PRO A 113 -24.34 -14.90 -7.79
CA PRO A 113 -23.61 -13.69 -7.43
C PRO A 113 -24.44 -12.76 -6.56
N LEU A 114 -23.87 -12.32 -5.44
CA LEU A 114 -24.50 -11.39 -4.52
C LEU A 114 -24.12 -9.95 -4.85
N ILE A 115 -22.96 -9.73 -5.50
CA ILE A 115 -22.40 -8.42 -5.81
C ILE A 115 -22.46 -8.12 -7.31
N GLY A 116 -23.00 -6.95 -7.65
CA GLY A 116 -23.01 -6.35 -8.99
C GLY A 116 -22.22 -5.05 -9.01
N GLY A 117 -20.97 -5.12 -8.55
CA GLY A 117 -20.18 -3.95 -8.18
C GLY A 117 -20.01 -2.92 -9.30
N THR A 118 -19.96 -1.64 -8.92
CA THR A 118 -19.70 -0.56 -9.87
C THR A 118 -18.50 0.27 -9.44
N LYS A 119 -17.59 0.49 -10.39
CA LYS A 119 -16.43 1.35 -10.25
C LYS A 119 -16.85 2.81 -10.32
N GLY A 120 -16.32 3.60 -9.39
CA GLY A 120 -16.37 5.05 -9.45
C GLY A 120 -14.99 5.68 -9.31
N SER A 121 -14.66 6.53 -10.26
CA SER A 121 -13.37 7.20 -10.38
C SER A 121 -13.46 8.67 -10.01
N HIS A 122 -12.37 9.21 -9.46
CA HIS A 122 -12.23 10.61 -9.11
C HIS A 122 -10.86 11.14 -9.50
N LEU A 123 -10.79 12.45 -9.72
CA LEU A 123 -9.58 13.22 -10.00
C LEU A 123 -9.30 14.18 -8.84
N ILE A 124 -8.02 14.40 -8.53
CA ILE A 124 -7.56 15.51 -7.69
C ILE A 124 -6.83 16.49 -8.59
N ILE A 125 -7.32 17.72 -8.63
CA ILE A 125 -6.91 18.76 -9.57
C ILE A 125 -6.25 19.92 -8.82
N ASP A 126 -5.03 20.25 -9.21
CA ASP A 126 -4.25 21.39 -8.74
C ASP A 126 -4.45 22.60 -9.67
N ASN A 127 -5.56 23.31 -9.45
CA ASN A 127 -5.93 24.49 -10.20
C ASN A 127 -6.53 25.53 -9.24
N ALA A 128 -5.82 26.65 -9.07
CA ALA A 128 -6.22 27.72 -8.15
C ALA A 128 -7.54 28.38 -8.58
N ASP A 129 -7.71 28.64 -9.88
CA ASP A 129 -8.95 29.25 -10.40
C ASP A 129 -10.16 28.35 -10.13
N LEU A 130 -10.01 27.03 -10.31
CA LEU A 130 -11.05 26.06 -9.99
C LEU A 130 -11.37 26.08 -8.48
N ARG A 131 -10.35 26.00 -7.62
CA ARG A 131 -10.53 26.02 -6.17
C ARG A 131 -11.23 27.29 -5.69
N ASP A 132 -10.78 28.44 -6.19
CA ASP A 132 -11.30 29.74 -5.78
C ASP A 132 -12.72 29.95 -6.31
N ALA A 133 -13.04 29.42 -7.51
CA ALA A 133 -14.40 29.42 -8.07
C ALA A 133 -15.42 28.64 -7.23
N LEU A 134 -14.99 27.62 -6.48
CA LEU A 134 -15.87 26.90 -5.55
C LEU A 134 -16.22 27.73 -4.31
N ALA A 135 -15.41 28.74 -3.96
CA ALA A 135 -15.60 29.62 -2.82
C ALA A 135 -15.90 28.87 -1.50
N GLY A 136 -15.18 27.77 -1.25
CA GLY A 136 -15.34 26.94 -0.06
C GLY A 136 -16.57 26.01 -0.07
N HIS A 137 -17.30 25.89 -1.17
CA HIS A 137 -18.47 25.03 -1.29
C HIS A 137 -18.22 23.78 -2.14
N MET A 138 -18.87 22.67 -1.80
CA MET A 138 -19.10 21.58 -2.75
C MET A 138 -20.17 22.01 -3.75
N ILE A 139 -19.91 21.76 -5.03
CA ILE A 139 -20.94 21.79 -6.08
C ILE A 139 -21.41 20.36 -6.30
N TYR A 140 -22.73 20.19 -6.24
CA TYR A 140 -23.43 18.97 -6.62
C TYR A 140 -24.18 19.25 -7.92
N TYR A 141 -23.91 18.48 -8.96
CA TYR A 141 -24.43 18.75 -10.30
C TYR A 141 -24.69 17.46 -11.08
N GLU A 142 -25.46 17.59 -12.15
CA GLU A 142 -25.82 16.49 -13.04
C GLU A 142 -25.01 16.59 -14.33
N ASN A 143 -24.49 15.45 -14.79
CA ASN A 143 -23.86 15.34 -16.09
C ASN A 143 -24.92 15.15 -17.20
N GLU A 144 -24.52 15.23 -18.47
CA GLU A 144 -25.44 15.13 -19.62
C GLU A 144 -26.25 13.81 -19.66
N ASP A 145 -25.73 12.74 -19.05
CA ASP A 145 -26.38 11.42 -18.96
C ASP A 145 -27.29 11.26 -17.73
N GLY A 146 -27.51 12.34 -16.97
CA GLY A 146 -28.34 12.35 -15.78
C GLY A 146 -27.65 11.91 -14.49
N ARG A 147 -26.35 11.64 -14.54
CA ARG A 147 -25.61 11.17 -13.35
C ARG A 147 -25.08 12.31 -12.52
N ILE A 148 -25.08 12.07 -11.22
CA ILE A 148 -24.62 13.04 -10.23
C ILE A 148 -23.09 13.04 -10.16
N CYS A 149 -22.52 14.23 -10.33
CA CYS A 149 -21.13 14.55 -10.07
C CYS A 149 -21.01 15.58 -8.93
N ILE A 150 -19.85 15.60 -8.31
CA ILE A 150 -19.43 16.50 -7.27
C ILE A 150 -18.08 17.12 -7.63
N ALA A 151 -17.92 18.38 -7.25
CA ALA A 151 -16.63 19.06 -7.23
C ALA A 151 -16.53 19.79 -5.89
N PHE A 152 -15.49 19.52 -5.08
CA PHE A 152 -15.34 20.20 -3.80
C PHE A 152 -13.89 20.45 -3.42
N PRO A 153 -13.62 21.48 -2.59
CA PRO A 153 -12.29 21.72 -2.06
C PRO A 153 -11.82 20.54 -1.22
N TYR A 154 -10.69 19.97 -1.60
CA TYR A 154 -10.06 18.85 -0.90
C TYR A 154 -8.62 19.22 -0.61
N LEU A 155 -8.34 19.52 0.67
CA LEU A 155 -7.09 20.15 1.10
C LEU A 155 -6.85 21.47 0.34
N ASP A 156 -5.68 21.66 -0.23
CA ASP A 156 -5.31 22.81 -1.06
C ASP A 156 -5.75 22.68 -2.53
N LYS A 157 -6.49 21.62 -2.88
CA LYS A 157 -6.84 21.20 -4.26
C LYS A 157 -8.34 21.01 -4.42
N VAL A 158 -8.76 20.44 -5.55
CA VAL A 158 -10.17 20.13 -5.84
C VAL A 158 -10.32 18.67 -6.20
N LEU A 159 -11.25 17.98 -5.53
CA LEU A 159 -11.67 16.63 -5.88
C LEU A 159 -12.89 16.70 -6.79
N VAL A 160 -12.84 16.02 -7.94
CA VAL A 160 -13.92 15.96 -8.92
C VAL A 160 -14.25 14.52 -9.28
N GLY A 161 -15.53 14.18 -9.35
CA GLY A 161 -16.01 12.86 -9.73
C GLY A 161 -17.53 12.74 -9.57
N SER A 162 -18.16 11.59 -9.71
CA SER A 162 -17.54 10.30 -9.95
C SER A 162 -18.15 9.60 -11.15
N THR A 163 -17.47 8.59 -11.67
CA THR A 163 -18.04 7.67 -12.66
C THR A 163 -18.88 6.57 -12.00
N ASP A 164 -19.62 5.82 -12.82
CA ASP A 164 -20.41 4.66 -12.37
C ASP A 164 -20.44 3.57 -13.46
N ILE A 165 -19.45 2.69 -13.44
CA ILE A 165 -19.21 1.69 -14.49
C ILE A 165 -19.21 0.30 -13.87
N ARG A 166 -19.97 -0.64 -14.42
CA ARG A 166 -20.01 -2.01 -13.90
C ARG A 166 -18.65 -2.70 -14.05
N VAL A 167 -18.26 -3.48 -13.03
CA VAL A 167 -17.00 -4.22 -13.01
C VAL A 167 -17.19 -5.58 -12.35
N ASP A 168 -16.48 -6.58 -12.86
CA ASP A 168 -16.55 -7.95 -12.32
C ASP A 168 -15.46 -8.21 -11.27
N ASN A 169 -14.30 -7.55 -11.38
CA ASN A 169 -13.18 -7.75 -10.48
C ASN A 169 -12.75 -6.43 -9.81
N PRO A 170 -12.94 -6.27 -8.49
CA PRO A 170 -12.54 -5.07 -7.78
C PRO A 170 -11.02 -4.86 -7.69
N ALA A 171 -10.20 -5.90 -7.89
CA ALA A 171 -8.74 -5.78 -7.80
C ALA A 171 -8.09 -5.07 -9.02
N THR A 172 -8.79 -4.98 -10.15
CA THR A 172 -8.22 -4.47 -11.41
C THR A 172 -8.64 -3.05 -11.73
N VAL A 173 -9.50 -2.45 -10.89
CA VAL A 173 -10.10 -1.15 -11.17
C VAL A 173 -9.09 -0.02 -11.12
N ARG A 174 -9.22 0.88 -12.09
CA ARG A 174 -8.46 2.13 -12.19
C ARG A 174 -9.27 3.12 -13.01
N CYS A 175 -8.94 4.40 -12.90
CA CYS A 175 -9.53 5.44 -13.72
C CYS A 175 -8.90 5.35 -15.11
N GLU A 176 -9.70 4.96 -16.10
CA GLU A 176 -9.26 4.89 -17.49
C GLU A 176 -9.32 6.28 -18.16
N ALA A 177 -8.83 6.39 -19.40
CA ALA A 177 -8.75 7.67 -20.10
C ALA A 177 -10.13 8.26 -20.44
N ASP A 178 -11.06 7.42 -20.89
CA ASP A 178 -12.45 7.81 -21.17
C ASP A 178 -13.18 8.33 -19.92
N GLU A 179 -12.97 7.69 -18.77
CA GLU A 179 -13.48 8.17 -17.49
C GLU A 179 -12.93 9.54 -17.09
N LEU A 180 -11.64 9.76 -17.32
CA LEU A 180 -11.01 11.04 -17.04
C LEU A 180 -11.63 12.13 -17.91
N GLU A 181 -11.72 11.90 -19.22
CA GLU A 181 -12.35 12.85 -20.15
C GLU A 181 -13.82 13.11 -19.80
N TYR A 182 -14.56 12.07 -19.42
CA TYR A 182 -15.94 12.19 -18.94
C TYR A 182 -16.05 13.13 -17.72
N ILE A 183 -15.17 12.98 -16.73
CA ILE A 183 -15.15 13.84 -15.54
C ILE A 183 -14.82 15.29 -15.92
N LEU A 184 -13.84 15.50 -16.80
CA LEU A 184 -13.45 16.85 -17.25
C LEU A 184 -14.55 17.52 -18.08
N GLN A 185 -15.21 16.78 -18.97
CA GLN A 185 -16.35 17.28 -19.74
C GLN A 185 -17.50 17.68 -18.82
N SER A 186 -17.80 16.85 -17.83
CA SER A 186 -18.83 17.14 -16.83
C SER A 186 -18.50 18.41 -16.03
N LEU A 187 -17.24 18.59 -15.65
CA LEU A 187 -16.79 19.82 -14.97
C LEU A 187 -16.91 21.05 -15.88
N ALA A 188 -16.49 20.95 -17.14
CA ALA A 188 -16.56 22.02 -18.12
C ALA A 188 -18.01 22.46 -18.40
N PHE A 189 -18.99 21.56 -18.29
CA PHE A 189 -20.40 21.91 -18.39
C PHE A 189 -20.83 22.91 -17.30
N VAL A 190 -20.33 22.76 -16.07
CA VAL A 190 -20.70 23.61 -14.93
C VAL A 190 -19.81 24.84 -14.79
N LEU A 191 -18.54 24.74 -15.15
CA LEU A 191 -17.53 25.80 -15.05
C LEU A 191 -16.81 26.00 -16.40
N PRO A 192 -17.52 26.45 -17.46
CA PRO A 192 -17.01 26.46 -18.84
C PRO A 192 -15.82 27.38 -19.08
N GLY A 193 -15.59 28.36 -18.20
CA GLY A 193 -14.45 29.28 -18.29
C GLY A 193 -13.15 28.72 -17.73
N ILE A 194 -13.16 27.54 -17.10
CA ILE A 194 -12.00 26.98 -16.40
C ILE A 194 -11.50 25.75 -17.14
N ALA A 195 -10.40 25.92 -17.89
CA ALA A 195 -9.74 24.83 -18.58
C ALA A 195 -8.76 24.10 -17.65
N ILE A 196 -8.87 22.77 -17.59
CA ILE A 196 -7.97 21.92 -16.80
C ILE A 196 -6.94 21.29 -17.73
N ARG A 197 -5.65 21.54 -17.47
CA ARG A 197 -4.56 20.87 -18.19
C ARG A 197 -4.24 19.52 -17.57
N ARG A 198 -3.75 18.58 -18.38
CA ARG A 198 -3.49 17.20 -17.94
C ARG A 198 -2.49 17.13 -16.77
N GLU A 199 -1.52 18.04 -16.74
CA GLU A 199 -0.47 18.12 -15.70
C GLU A 199 -1.01 18.61 -14.36
N GLN A 200 -2.18 19.25 -14.35
CA GLN A 200 -2.85 19.71 -13.13
C GLN A 200 -3.60 18.56 -12.43
N ILE A 201 -3.76 17.41 -13.08
CA ILE A 201 -4.34 16.22 -12.47
C ILE A 201 -3.24 15.51 -11.68
N VAL A 202 -3.11 15.87 -10.42
CA VAL A 202 -2.01 15.40 -9.55
C VAL A 202 -2.28 14.04 -8.94
N PHE A 203 -3.54 13.59 -8.93
CA PHE A 203 -3.91 12.26 -8.49
C PHE A 203 -5.22 11.78 -9.12
N GLN A 204 -5.37 10.47 -9.28
CA GLN A 204 -6.60 9.83 -9.74
C GLN A 204 -6.76 8.49 -9.02
N PHE A 205 -7.98 8.15 -8.62
CA PHE A 205 -8.28 6.89 -7.96
C PHE A 205 -9.64 6.36 -8.34
N SER A 206 -9.83 5.06 -8.13
CA SER A 206 -11.10 4.38 -8.33
C SER A 206 -11.38 3.45 -7.16
N GLY A 207 -12.65 3.29 -6.84
CA GLY A 207 -13.12 2.30 -5.88
C GLY A 207 -14.34 1.56 -6.42
N VAL A 208 -14.64 0.39 -5.86
CA VAL A 208 -15.84 -0.37 -6.20
C VAL A 208 -16.91 -0.21 -5.13
N ARG A 209 -18.10 0.15 -5.56
CA ARG A 209 -19.32 0.17 -4.74
C ARG A 209 -19.85 -1.27 -4.64
N PRO A 210 -20.01 -1.84 -3.45
CA PRO A 210 -20.45 -3.23 -3.25
C PRO A 210 -21.96 -3.38 -3.43
N LEU A 211 -22.48 -2.97 -4.58
CA LEU A 211 -23.92 -2.99 -4.86
C LEU A 211 -24.43 -4.43 -5.04
N PRO A 212 -25.71 -4.70 -4.74
CA PRO A 212 -26.30 -6.01 -4.99
C PRO A 212 -26.25 -6.38 -6.47
N ALA A 213 -26.14 -7.67 -6.77
CA ALA A 213 -26.24 -8.18 -8.11
C ALA A 213 -27.60 -7.80 -8.74
N SER A 214 -27.53 -7.30 -9.97
CA SER A 214 -28.67 -6.87 -10.77
C SER A 214 -28.36 -7.06 -12.25
N SER A 215 -29.39 -7.38 -13.04
CA SER A 215 -29.35 -7.45 -14.50
C SER A 215 -29.69 -6.12 -15.19
N ASP A 216 -29.99 -5.05 -14.42
CA ASP A 216 -30.27 -3.72 -14.98
C ASP A 216 -29.01 -3.13 -15.63
N SER A 217 -29.13 -2.71 -16.90
CA SER A 217 -28.04 -2.12 -17.66
C SER A 217 -27.68 -0.70 -17.19
N PHE A 218 -28.60 -0.02 -16.50
CA PHE A 218 -28.36 1.31 -15.94
C PHE A 218 -28.03 1.22 -14.44
N THR A 219 -26.74 1.32 -14.12
CA THR A 219 -26.21 1.17 -12.74
C THR A 219 -26.83 2.11 -11.71
N GLY A 220 -27.33 3.27 -12.13
CA GLY A 220 -27.97 4.24 -11.25
C GLY A 220 -29.25 3.73 -10.57
N ARG A 221 -29.90 2.71 -11.14
CA ARG A 221 -31.13 2.08 -10.61
C ARG A 221 -30.87 0.92 -9.64
N ILE A 222 -29.63 0.44 -9.54
CA ILE A 222 -29.30 -0.64 -8.61
C ILE A 222 -29.51 -0.12 -7.17
N PRO A 223 -30.20 -0.88 -6.28
CA PRO A 223 -30.43 -0.45 -4.91
C PRO A 223 -29.13 -0.06 -4.22
N ARG A 224 -29.14 1.11 -3.57
CA ARG A 224 -27.99 1.64 -2.82
C ARG A 224 -28.14 1.46 -1.30
N ASP A 225 -29.09 0.64 -0.88
CA ASP A 225 -29.30 0.27 0.52
C ASP A 225 -28.33 -0.85 0.93
N HIS A 226 -28.35 -1.20 2.22
CA HIS A 226 -27.53 -2.25 2.78
C HIS A 226 -28.40 -3.34 3.38
N PHE A 227 -27.96 -4.58 3.26
CA PHE A 227 -28.63 -5.73 3.84
C PHE A 227 -27.64 -6.86 4.10
N CYS A 228 -28.06 -7.80 4.94
CA CYS A 228 -27.30 -9.00 5.23
C CYS A 228 -27.98 -10.23 4.62
N THR A 229 -27.18 -11.16 4.12
CA THR A 229 -27.65 -12.47 3.65
C THR A 229 -26.85 -13.56 4.35
N VAL A 230 -27.54 -14.50 4.99
CA VAL A 230 -26.90 -15.68 5.59
C VAL A 230 -26.83 -16.79 4.55
N LEU A 231 -25.65 -17.34 4.36
CA LEU A 231 -25.41 -18.55 3.58
C LEU A 231 -25.23 -19.71 4.56
N GLU A 232 -26.20 -20.62 4.58
CA GLU A 232 -26.12 -21.86 5.34
C GLU A 232 -25.21 -22.86 4.62
N GLN A 233 -24.46 -23.65 5.38
CA GLN A 233 -23.57 -24.69 4.86
C GLN A 233 -24.01 -26.08 5.33
N ALA A 234 -23.32 -27.14 4.87
CA ALA A 234 -23.59 -28.51 5.30
C ALA A 234 -23.41 -28.68 6.83
N GLU A 235 -23.97 -29.75 7.41
CA GLU A 235 -23.68 -30.14 8.79
C GLU A 235 -22.15 -30.18 8.97
N ASP A 236 -21.66 -29.43 9.97
CA ASP A 236 -20.24 -29.18 10.34
C ASP A 236 -19.54 -27.94 9.74
N ASP A 237 -20.06 -27.30 8.68
CA ASP A 237 -19.47 -26.07 8.14
C ASP A 237 -20.16 -24.81 8.74
N PRO A 238 -19.40 -23.75 9.10
CA PRO A 238 -19.96 -22.60 9.81
C PRO A 238 -20.78 -21.69 8.87
N PRO A 239 -21.94 -21.16 9.30
CA PRO A 239 -22.70 -20.24 8.45
C PRO A 239 -21.89 -18.97 8.11
N VAL A 240 -22.17 -18.38 6.95
CA VAL A 240 -21.52 -17.15 6.47
C VAL A 240 -22.54 -16.02 6.34
N LEU A 241 -22.42 -14.99 7.19
CA LEU A 241 -23.21 -13.76 7.12
C LEU A 241 -22.53 -12.76 6.17
N CYS A 242 -23.07 -12.58 4.96
CA CYS A 242 -22.56 -11.64 3.96
C CYS A 242 -23.18 -10.24 4.13
N MET A 243 -22.35 -9.21 4.20
CA MET A 243 -22.77 -7.81 4.34
C MET A 243 -22.75 -7.06 3.00
N ILE A 244 -23.89 -7.03 2.30
CA ILE A 244 -24.02 -6.46 0.95
C ILE A 244 -24.37 -4.97 1.02
N GLY A 245 -23.74 -4.16 0.17
CA GLY A 245 -23.93 -2.70 0.15
C GLY A 245 -23.14 -2.00 1.25
N GLY A 246 -23.77 -0.96 1.80
CA GLY A 246 -23.18 -0.13 2.85
C GLY A 246 -22.60 1.17 2.31
N LYS A 247 -22.79 2.24 3.10
CA LYS A 247 -22.21 3.57 2.87
C LYS A 247 -21.41 3.97 4.10
N TRP A 248 -20.43 4.84 3.91
CA TRP A 248 -19.76 5.50 5.03
C TRP A 248 -20.72 6.27 5.95
N THR A 249 -21.87 6.72 5.45
CA THR A 249 -22.88 7.40 6.28
C THR A 249 -23.73 6.44 7.12
N THR A 250 -23.86 5.17 6.70
CA THR A 250 -24.72 4.17 7.35
C THR A 250 -23.93 3.03 7.98
N PHE A 251 -22.60 3.14 8.06
CA PHE A 251 -21.74 2.03 8.51
C PHE A 251 -22.12 1.56 9.94
N ARG A 252 -22.47 2.49 10.83
CA ARG A 252 -22.85 2.19 12.22
C ARG A 252 -24.12 1.36 12.28
N SER A 253 -25.20 1.82 11.63
CA SER A 253 -26.47 1.08 11.61
C SER A 253 -26.33 -0.27 10.91
N PHE A 254 -25.48 -0.35 9.89
CA PHE A 254 -25.22 -1.62 9.22
C PHE A 254 -24.43 -2.60 10.09
N GLY A 255 -23.41 -2.11 10.80
CA GLY A 255 -22.69 -2.90 11.80
C GLY A 255 -23.59 -3.34 12.96
N GLU A 256 -24.55 -2.50 13.37
CA GLU A 256 -25.57 -2.83 14.37
C GLU A 256 -26.46 -3.99 13.89
N LEU A 257 -27.01 -3.90 12.67
CA LEU A 257 -27.78 -4.99 12.04
C LEU A 257 -26.98 -6.30 11.96
N ALA A 258 -25.74 -6.26 11.47
CA ALA A 258 -24.90 -7.45 11.36
C ALA A 258 -24.59 -8.06 12.73
N ALA A 259 -24.37 -7.23 13.75
CA ALA A 259 -24.16 -7.67 15.12
C ALA A 259 -25.43 -8.28 15.73
N ASP A 260 -26.63 -7.73 15.47
CA ASP A 260 -27.89 -8.31 15.96
C ASP A 260 -28.13 -9.70 15.39
N MET A 261 -27.98 -9.86 14.07
CA MET A 261 -28.10 -11.16 13.40
C MET A 261 -27.05 -12.17 13.89
N THR A 262 -25.81 -11.70 14.11
CA THR A 262 -24.73 -12.53 14.67
C THR A 262 -25.07 -13.00 16.09
N LEU A 263 -25.52 -12.09 16.95
CA LEU A 263 -25.83 -12.39 18.35
C LEU A 263 -27.03 -13.35 18.46
N GLU A 264 -28.08 -13.13 17.66
CA GLU A 264 -29.24 -14.03 17.59
C GLU A 264 -28.79 -15.46 17.25
N ARG A 265 -27.95 -15.61 16.22
CA ARG A 265 -27.46 -16.93 15.79
C ARG A 265 -26.57 -17.61 16.83
N LEU A 266 -25.81 -16.83 17.58
CA LEU A 266 -24.98 -17.33 18.69
C LEU A 266 -25.78 -17.52 20.00
N GLY A 267 -27.09 -17.27 20.01
CA GLY A 267 -27.92 -17.36 21.22
C GLY A 267 -27.52 -16.34 22.30
N ARG A 268 -26.95 -15.21 21.90
CA ARG A 268 -26.46 -14.14 22.77
C ARG A 268 -27.38 -12.91 22.69
N LYS A 269 -27.36 -12.09 23.75
CA LYS A 269 -28.09 -10.82 23.80
C LYS A 269 -27.11 -9.66 23.68
N ARG A 270 -27.51 -8.60 22.97
CA ARG A 270 -26.82 -7.31 22.95
C ARG A 270 -26.77 -6.75 24.37
N ARG A 271 -25.60 -6.22 24.74
CA ARG A 271 -25.37 -5.58 26.05
C ARG A 271 -25.15 -4.07 25.96
N ILE A 272 -24.73 -3.59 24.79
CA ILE A 272 -24.28 -2.22 24.58
C ILE A 272 -24.85 -1.73 23.25
N GLU A 273 -25.45 -0.54 23.30
CA GLU A 273 -25.92 0.20 22.13
C GLU A 273 -24.80 1.01 21.48
N THR A 274 -24.89 1.21 20.17
CA THR A 274 -23.84 1.93 19.41
C THR A 274 -24.22 3.34 18.98
N SER A 275 -25.50 3.71 19.09
CA SER A 275 -26.07 4.97 18.56
C SER A 275 -25.34 6.23 19.05
N GLU A 276 -25.12 6.33 20.36
CA GLU A 276 -24.51 7.49 21.01
C GLU A 276 -23.05 7.24 21.43
N ARG A 277 -22.45 6.13 20.99
CA ARG A 277 -21.10 5.75 21.43
C ARG A 277 -20.04 6.59 20.68
N PRO A 278 -19.21 7.37 21.38
CA PRO A 278 -18.10 8.06 20.75
C PRO A 278 -17.01 7.08 20.31
N ILE A 279 -16.45 7.34 19.12
CA ILE A 279 -15.40 6.54 18.50
C ILE A 279 -14.05 7.23 18.71
N GLY A 280 -13.03 6.47 19.09
CA GLY A 280 -11.64 6.94 19.16
C GLY A 280 -11.46 8.29 19.85
N GLY A 281 -10.90 9.26 19.11
CA GLY A 281 -10.64 10.64 19.57
C GLY A 281 -11.88 11.51 19.78
N GLY A 282 -13.08 10.98 19.49
CA GLY A 282 -14.36 11.60 19.83
C GLY A 282 -14.77 11.41 21.30
N ARG A 283 -14.06 10.57 22.07
CA ARG A 283 -14.33 10.38 23.50
C ARG A 283 -13.91 11.61 24.30
N GLN A 284 -14.72 11.97 25.30
CA GLN A 284 -14.45 13.11 26.18
C GLN A 284 -14.15 14.40 25.40
N TYR A 285 -14.84 14.59 24.27
CA TYR A 285 -14.56 15.69 23.36
C TYR A 285 -14.81 17.04 24.06
N PRO A 286 -13.83 17.94 24.12
CA PRO A 286 -13.95 19.19 24.86
C PRO A 286 -14.91 20.16 24.15
N SER A 287 -15.60 20.99 24.96
CA SER A 287 -16.39 22.12 24.45
C SER A 287 -15.51 23.25 23.90
N ASP A 288 -14.32 23.45 24.48
CA ASP A 288 -13.33 24.44 24.05
C ASP A 288 -12.02 23.75 23.64
N LYS A 289 -11.84 23.61 22.33
CA LYS A 289 -10.66 22.98 21.71
C LYS A 289 -9.39 23.79 21.94
N THR A 290 -9.50 25.11 22.02
CA THR A 290 -8.37 26.02 22.20
C THR A 290 -7.79 25.86 23.60
N VAL A 291 -8.66 25.91 24.61
CA VAL A 291 -8.27 25.69 26.01
C VAL A 291 -7.68 24.30 26.20
N TRP A 292 -8.29 23.28 25.60
CA TRP A 292 -7.77 21.92 25.64
C TRP A 292 -6.36 21.82 25.04
N SER A 293 -6.14 22.40 23.86
CA SER A 293 -4.85 22.35 23.16
C SER A 293 -3.75 23.10 23.91
N VAL A 294 -4.05 24.28 24.47
CA VAL A 294 -3.12 25.05 25.31
C VAL A 294 -2.76 24.28 26.60
N THR A 295 -3.74 23.59 27.20
CA THR A 295 -3.52 22.77 28.39
C THR A 295 -2.62 21.58 28.08
N LEU A 296 -2.86 20.88 26.96
CA LEU A 296 -2.02 19.79 26.51
C LEU A 296 -0.58 20.28 26.27
N ALA A 297 -0.41 21.37 25.53
CA ALA A 297 0.88 22.00 25.25
C ALA A 297 1.65 22.34 26.53
N ARG A 298 1.00 22.96 27.53
CA ARG A 298 1.63 23.25 28.83
C ARG A 298 2.07 21.99 29.56
N ARG A 299 1.26 20.93 29.52
CA ARG A 299 1.53 19.68 30.25
C ARG A 299 2.65 18.87 29.61
N THR A 300 2.74 18.84 28.28
CA THR A 300 3.72 18.02 27.55
C THR A 300 4.94 18.80 27.07
N GLY A 301 4.90 20.14 27.08
CA GLY A 301 5.99 21.00 26.62
C GLY A 301 6.07 21.20 25.10
N ILE A 302 5.13 20.64 24.32
CA ILE A 302 5.03 20.92 22.87
C ILE A 302 4.42 22.30 22.62
N SER A 303 4.59 22.83 21.40
CA SER A 303 3.97 24.12 21.04
C SER A 303 2.44 24.02 20.99
N SER A 304 1.75 25.13 21.32
CA SER A 304 0.29 25.20 21.23
C SER A 304 -0.24 24.97 19.81
N GLU A 305 0.50 25.42 18.80
CA GLU A 305 0.21 25.16 17.39
C GLU A 305 0.25 23.67 17.09
N ARG A 306 1.31 22.97 17.53
CA ARG A 306 1.43 21.53 17.36
C ARG A 306 0.34 20.76 18.10
N ALA A 307 0.01 21.17 19.32
CA ALA A 307 -1.10 20.56 20.07
C ALA A 307 -2.44 20.73 19.34
N ALA A 308 -2.70 21.89 18.75
CA ALA A 308 -3.90 22.14 17.97
C ALA A 308 -3.95 21.31 16.67
N GLU A 309 -2.83 21.20 15.95
CA GLU A 309 -2.72 20.31 14.77
C GLU A 309 -3.01 18.86 15.13
N LEU A 310 -2.44 18.37 16.24
CA LEU A 310 -2.67 17.02 16.72
C LEU A 310 -4.15 16.83 17.10
N PHE A 311 -4.75 17.80 17.80
CA PHE A 311 -6.16 17.71 18.17
C PHE A 311 -7.10 17.71 16.95
N ASP A 312 -6.84 18.54 15.94
CA ASP A 312 -7.64 18.56 14.71
C ASP A 312 -7.59 17.21 13.99
N ARG A 313 -6.42 16.56 14.00
CA ARG A 313 -6.20 15.27 13.33
C ARG A 313 -6.66 14.06 14.12
N TYR A 314 -6.47 14.07 15.44
CA TYR A 314 -6.61 12.88 16.30
C TYR A 314 -7.67 13.03 17.40
N GLY A 315 -8.33 14.18 17.51
CA GLY A 315 -9.24 14.48 18.62
C GLY A 315 -8.52 14.35 19.96
N THR A 316 -9.19 13.79 20.96
CA THR A 316 -8.62 13.61 22.31
C THR A 316 -7.50 12.58 22.37
N GLU A 317 -7.36 11.69 21.38
CA GLU A 317 -6.23 10.76 21.26
C GLU A 317 -4.90 11.49 20.95
N ALA A 318 -4.97 12.78 20.59
CA ALA A 318 -3.80 13.65 20.48
C ALA A 318 -2.95 13.69 21.77
N GLU A 319 -3.56 13.44 22.94
CA GLU A 319 -2.84 13.39 24.21
C GLU A 319 -1.75 12.32 24.21
N LYS A 320 -2.06 11.09 23.77
CA LYS A 320 -1.10 9.99 23.73
C LYS A 320 0.06 10.29 22.80
N ILE A 321 -0.25 10.93 21.67
CA ILE A 321 0.74 11.30 20.66
C ILE A 321 1.64 12.43 21.18
N ALA A 322 1.06 13.44 21.84
CA ALA A 322 1.82 14.54 22.44
C ALA A 322 2.74 14.06 23.57
N VAL A 323 2.29 13.13 24.41
CA VAL A 323 3.14 12.51 25.45
C VAL A 323 4.29 11.72 24.81
N PHE A 324 4.02 10.94 23.76
CA PHE A 324 5.05 10.22 23.03
C PHE A 324 6.10 11.17 22.42
N ILE A 325 5.66 12.25 21.77
CA ILE A 325 6.54 13.28 21.18
C ILE A 325 7.39 13.94 22.28
N ALA A 326 6.80 14.26 23.42
CA ALA A 326 7.51 14.91 24.53
C ALA A 326 8.54 13.99 25.22
N ALA A 327 8.36 12.66 25.14
CA ALA A 327 9.22 11.69 25.81
C ALA A 327 10.56 11.42 25.09
N GLY A 328 10.76 11.94 23.88
CA GLY A 328 11.98 11.73 23.10
C GLY A 328 12.32 12.90 22.20
N LEU A 329 13.48 12.85 21.56
CA LEU A 329 13.80 13.78 20.49
C LEU A 329 12.84 13.49 19.32
N ASP A 330 11.94 14.44 19.03
CA ASP A 330 11.18 14.45 17.78
C ASP A 330 12.16 14.69 16.64
N MET A 331 12.73 13.60 16.14
CA MET A 331 13.45 13.65 14.89
C MET A 331 12.41 13.70 13.80
N VAL A 332 12.48 14.73 12.95
CA VAL A 332 11.87 14.66 11.62
C VAL A 332 12.22 13.28 11.13
N MET A 333 11.20 12.43 10.89
CA MET A 333 11.46 11.12 10.34
C MET A 333 12.47 11.37 9.23
N PRO A 334 13.69 10.78 9.29
CA PRO A 334 14.55 10.82 8.12
C PRO A 334 13.63 10.41 6.99
N LYS A 335 13.79 10.97 5.78
CA LYS A 335 13.05 10.50 4.62
C LYS A 335 13.41 9.02 4.40
N SER A 336 12.97 8.13 5.28
CA SER A 336 12.71 6.75 5.05
C SER A 336 11.81 6.82 3.84
N GLY A 337 12.12 6.02 2.85
CA GLY A 337 11.34 5.96 1.64
C GLY A 337 9.93 5.40 1.89
N TYR A 338 9.20 5.90 2.89
CA TYR A 338 7.75 6.05 2.86
C TYR A 338 7.45 7.06 1.77
N LEU A 339 7.02 6.46 0.68
CA LEU A 339 6.73 7.05 -0.60
C LEU A 339 5.54 7.98 -0.39
N THR A 340 5.79 9.30 -0.33
CA THR A 340 4.76 10.32 -0.10
C THR A 340 3.82 10.49 -1.29
N LYS A 341 4.10 9.81 -2.41
CA LYS A 341 3.29 9.80 -3.61
C LYS A 341 2.93 8.37 -3.99
N ILE A 342 1.67 8.15 -4.33
CA ILE A 342 1.18 6.86 -4.83
C ILE A 342 1.92 6.42 -6.10
N SER A 343 2.43 7.37 -6.89
CA SER A 343 3.34 7.09 -8.01
C SER A 343 4.58 6.31 -7.59
N ASP A 344 5.13 6.63 -6.43
CA ASP A 344 6.37 6.04 -5.96
C ASP A 344 6.11 4.64 -5.38
N ILE A 345 4.97 4.47 -4.68
CA ILE A 345 4.45 3.14 -4.27
C ILE A 345 4.30 2.25 -5.49
N ARG A 346 3.62 2.76 -6.53
CA ARG A 346 3.39 1.99 -7.75
C ARG A 346 4.66 1.68 -8.50
N LYS A 347 5.61 2.62 -8.58
CA LYS A 347 6.96 2.34 -9.09
C LYS A 347 7.63 1.21 -8.32
N ARG A 348 7.52 1.16 -6.99
CA ARG A 348 8.11 0.07 -6.18
C ARG A 348 7.44 -1.27 -6.46
N GLU A 349 6.11 -1.32 -6.49
CA GLU A 349 5.34 -2.54 -6.82
C GLU A 349 5.73 -3.10 -8.19
N LEU A 350 5.80 -2.22 -9.20
CA LEU A 350 6.21 -2.58 -10.56
C LEU A 350 7.64 -3.11 -10.62
N ARG A 351 8.57 -2.50 -9.89
CA ARG A 351 9.98 -2.96 -9.82
C ARG A 351 10.09 -4.32 -9.12
N ARG A 352 9.32 -4.54 -8.05
CA ARG A 352 9.26 -5.83 -7.38
C ARG A 352 8.68 -6.91 -8.29
N ALA A 353 7.55 -6.63 -8.95
CA ALA A 353 6.94 -7.54 -9.91
C ALA A 353 7.88 -7.83 -11.09
N ALA A 354 8.60 -6.82 -11.59
CA ALA A 354 9.62 -7.01 -12.62
C ALA A 354 10.71 -7.97 -12.15
N PHE A 355 11.22 -7.77 -10.94
CA PHE A 355 12.22 -8.66 -10.35
C PHE A 355 11.72 -10.11 -10.21
N GLU A 356 10.49 -10.32 -9.77
CA GLU A 356 9.88 -11.65 -9.64
C GLU A 356 9.68 -12.35 -10.99
N VAL A 357 9.25 -11.61 -12.03
CA VAL A 357 9.13 -12.14 -13.40
C VAL A 357 10.51 -12.47 -13.98
N LEU A 358 11.52 -11.62 -13.73
CA LEU A 358 12.90 -11.86 -14.18
C LEU A 358 13.46 -13.15 -13.59
N GLN A 359 13.19 -13.42 -12.32
CA GLN A 359 13.62 -14.64 -11.63
C GLN A 359 13.02 -15.92 -12.24
N ARG A 360 11.75 -15.86 -12.66
CA ARG A 360 11.04 -17.03 -13.20
C ARG A 360 11.31 -17.26 -14.68
N GLU A 361 11.37 -16.19 -15.47
CA GLU A 361 11.30 -16.25 -16.94
C GLU A 361 12.62 -15.85 -17.62
N GLY A 362 13.59 -15.33 -16.87
CA GLY A 362 14.81 -14.72 -17.42
C GLY A 362 14.55 -13.42 -18.19
N MET A 363 15.62 -12.72 -18.59
CA MET A 363 15.49 -11.40 -19.23
C MET A 363 14.75 -11.46 -20.58
N ALA A 364 14.99 -12.51 -21.38
CA ALA A 364 14.29 -12.72 -22.64
C ALA A 364 12.77 -12.96 -22.45
N GLY A 365 12.41 -13.79 -21.46
CA GLY A 365 11.02 -14.16 -21.18
C GLY A 365 10.22 -13.13 -20.37
N ALA A 366 10.89 -12.19 -19.70
CA ALA A 366 10.26 -11.18 -18.88
C ALA A 366 9.75 -9.99 -19.72
N THR A 367 8.46 -10.02 -20.09
CA THR A 367 7.82 -8.95 -20.87
C THR A 367 7.10 -7.94 -19.98
N LEU A 368 6.89 -6.72 -20.48
CA LEU A 368 6.11 -5.70 -19.77
C LEU A 368 4.71 -6.20 -19.41
N GLU A 369 4.07 -6.97 -20.29
CA GLU A 369 2.79 -7.64 -20.01
C GLU A 369 2.86 -8.58 -18.81
N LYS A 370 3.86 -9.46 -18.74
CA LYS A 370 4.01 -10.38 -17.60
C LYS A 370 4.26 -9.63 -16.30
N VAL A 371 5.06 -8.55 -16.35
CA VAL A 371 5.28 -7.68 -15.18
C VAL A 371 4.00 -6.99 -14.75
N ALA A 372 3.21 -6.50 -15.70
CA ALA A 372 1.93 -5.88 -15.43
C ALA A 372 0.98 -6.87 -14.74
N VAL A 373 0.85 -8.08 -15.27
CA VAL A 373 0.05 -9.16 -14.67
C VAL A 373 0.53 -9.47 -13.25
N GLN A 374 1.84 -9.65 -13.05
CA GLN A 374 2.42 -9.91 -11.72
C GLN A 374 2.14 -8.78 -10.72
N ALA A 375 2.10 -7.52 -11.18
CA ALA A 375 1.85 -6.34 -10.35
C ALA A 375 0.36 -5.99 -10.17
N GLY A 376 -0.56 -6.77 -10.74
CA GLY A 376 -1.99 -6.38 -10.80
C GLY A 376 -2.18 -5.04 -11.54
N ALA A 377 -1.45 -4.83 -12.63
CA ALA A 377 -1.42 -3.60 -13.43
C ALA A 377 -1.72 -3.90 -14.91
N SER A 378 -2.02 -2.86 -15.69
CA SER A 378 -2.00 -2.94 -17.15
C SER A 378 -0.61 -2.63 -17.70
N LYS A 379 -0.29 -3.11 -18.91
CA LYS A 379 0.96 -2.73 -19.60
C LYS A 379 1.11 -1.21 -19.72
N GLY A 380 0.00 -0.50 -19.96
CA GLY A 380 -0.03 0.96 -20.03
C GLY A 380 0.40 1.62 -18.72
N ILE A 381 0.04 1.06 -17.57
CA ILE A 381 0.54 1.53 -16.27
C ILE A 381 2.05 1.34 -16.15
N VAL A 382 2.59 0.22 -16.63
CA VAL A 382 4.04 0.02 -16.60
C VAL A 382 4.76 1.07 -17.45
N LEU A 383 4.24 1.31 -18.66
CA LEU A 383 4.78 2.30 -19.59
C LEU A 383 4.60 3.76 -19.14
N HIS A 384 3.58 4.02 -18.30
CA HIS A 384 3.37 5.32 -17.68
C HIS A 384 4.49 5.66 -16.68
N TYR A 385 5.03 4.66 -15.97
CA TYR A 385 6.06 4.86 -14.95
C TYR A 385 7.49 4.61 -15.43
N PHE A 386 7.65 3.79 -16.48
CA PHE A 386 8.93 3.41 -17.07
C PHE A 386 8.77 3.47 -18.59
N ALA A 387 9.59 4.26 -19.26
CA ALA A 387 9.51 4.48 -20.70
C ALA A 387 9.59 3.19 -21.51
N ASN A 388 10.29 2.18 -21.02
CA ASN A 388 10.43 0.89 -21.67
C ASN A 388 10.78 -0.25 -20.71
N LYS A 389 10.84 -1.46 -21.27
CA LYS A 389 11.28 -2.69 -20.59
C LYS A 389 12.64 -2.51 -19.91
N GLN A 390 13.59 -1.88 -20.59
CA GLN A 390 14.96 -1.71 -20.15
C GLN A 390 15.05 -0.86 -18.88
N GLU A 391 14.37 0.28 -18.85
CA GLU A 391 14.33 1.19 -17.69
C GLU A 391 13.70 0.50 -16.47
N LEU A 392 12.61 -0.23 -16.65
CA LEU A 392 11.97 -0.97 -15.56
C LEU A 392 12.92 -1.98 -14.93
N PHE A 393 13.58 -2.79 -15.75
CA PHE A 393 14.54 -3.77 -15.24
C PHE A 393 15.76 -3.10 -14.61
N GLU A 394 16.29 -2.02 -15.21
CA GLU A 394 17.36 -1.20 -14.61
C GLU A 394 17.03 -0.82 -13.16
N HIS A 395 15.84 -0.25 -12.95
CA HIS A 395 15.42 0.16 -11.63
C HIS A 395 15.15 -1.02 -10.68
N ALA A 396 14.58 -2.12 -11.18
CA ALA A 396 14.39 -3.34 -10.37
C ALA A 396 15.74 -3.88 -9.87
N MET A 397 16.78 -3.84 -10.69
CA MET A 397 18.11 -4.33 -10.33
C MET A 397 18.83 -3.38 -9.37
N ARG A 398 18.68 -2.06 -9.54
CA ARG A 398 19.20 -1.09 -8.55
C ARG A 398 18.62 -1.35 -7.16
N GLU A 399 17.34 -1.70 -7.09
CA GLU A 399 16.65 -2.00 -5.83
C GLU A 399 17.11 -3.33 -5.22
N ALA A 400 17.24 -4.39 -6.02
CA ALA A 400 17.80 -5.67 -5.55
C ALA A 400 19.24 -5.52 -5.02
N ASN A 401 20.09 -4.77 -5.72
CA ASN A 401 21.46 -4.49 -5.29
C ASN A 401 21.53 -3.59 -4.03
N ALA A 402 20.56 -2.70 -3.85
CA ALA A 402 20.46 -1.90 -2.63
C ALA A 402 20.14 -2.78 -1.42
N ALA A 403 19.27 -3.78 -1.56
CA ALA A 403 18.96 -4.72 -0.49
C ALA A 403 20.19 -5.55 -0.06
N LEU A 404 20.97 -6.06 -1.03
CA LEU A 404 22.24 -6.76 -0.73
C LEU A 404 23.26 -5.84 -0.06
N ARG A 405 23.38 -4.59 -0.53
CA ARG A 405 24.23 -3.57 0.12
C ARG A 405 23.83 -3.36 1.58
N ASP A 406 22.54 -3.16 1.85
CA ASP A 406 22.04 -2.84 3.19
C ASP A 406 22.30 -4.00 4.17
N ALA A 407 22.18 -5.24 3.70
CA ALA A 407 22.57 -6.43 4.44
C ALA A 407 24.06 -6.48 4.80
N VAL A 408 24.95 -6.12 3.87
CA VAL A 408 26.40 -6.04 4.13
C VAL A 408 26.72 -4.91 5.11
N VAL A 409 26.11 -3.73 4.93
CA VAL A 409 26.31 -2.58 5.83
C VAL A 409 25.86 -2.89 7.25
N ALA A 410 24.72 -3.56 7.43
CA ALA A 410 24.23 -3.95 8.74
C ALA A 410 25.20 -4.89 9.49
N ARG A 411 25.91 -5.76 8.76
CA ARG A 411 26.93 -6.65 9.33
C ARG A 411 28.23 -5.90 9.61
N LEU A 412 28.68 -5.05 8.70
CA LEU A 412 29.88 -4.21 8.88
C LEU A 412 29.78 -3.30 10.11
N ASN A 413 28.60 -2.79 10.43
CA ASN A 413 28.38 -1.96 11.63
C ASN A 413 28.58 -2.73 12.96
N ARG A 414 28.57 -4.06 12.93
CA ARG A 414 28.79 -4.93 14.10
C ARG A 414 30.22 -5.46 14.19
N ALA A 415 31.00 -5.32 13.11
CA ALA A 415 32.36 -5.80 13.04
C ALA A 415 33.33 -4.81 13.71
N THR A 416 34.18 -5.32 14.58
CA THR A 416 35.13 -4.55 15.39
C THR A 416 36.58 -4.75 14.97
N THR A 417 36.89 -5.86 14.27
CA THR A 417 38.24 -6.16 13.77
C THR A 417 38.30 -6.20 12.23
N PRO A 418 39.48 -6.02 11.61
CA PRO A 418 39.64 -6.20 10.16
C PRO A 418 39.16 -7.56 9.64
N PHE A 419 39.40 -8.65 10.38
CA PHE A 419 38.91 -9.98 10.02
C PHE A 419 37.39 -10.10 10.11
N GLU A 420 36.77 -9.56 11.17
CA GLU A 420 35.31 -9.54 11.30
C GLU A 420 34.67 -8.71 10.18
N ARG A 421 35.34 -7.63 9.73
CA ARG A 421 34.87 -6.83 8.60
C ARG A 421 34.93 -7.62 7.30
N LEU A 422 36.00 -8.38 7.08
CA LEU A 422 36.15 -9.24 5.91
C LEU A 422 35.09 -10.35 5.90
N GLU A 423 34.91 -11.06 7.02
CA GLU A 423 33.84 -12.07 7.19
C GLU A 423 32.45 -11.45 7.00
N ALA A 424 32.18 -10.26 7.53
CA ALA A 424 30.90 -9.58 7.36
C ALA A 424 30.56 -9.30 5.88
N ILE A 425 31.57 -8.93 5.07
CA ILE A 425 31.41 -8.71 3.63
C ILE A 425 31.10 -10.03 2.93
N ILE A 426 31.83 -11.09 3.27
CA ILE A 426 31.66 -12.43 2.69
C ILE A 426 30.29 -13.01 3.05
N GLU A 427 29.93 -13.04 4.32
CA GLU A 427 28.66 -13.61 4.79
C GLU A 427 27.45 -12.86 4.25
N GLY A 428 27.56 -11.54 4.05
CA GLY A 428 26.49 -10.75 3.44
C GLY A 428 26.22 -11.14 1.98
N ASN A 429 27.24 -11.57 1.23
CA ASN A 429 27.09 -12.03 -0.15
C ASN A 429 26.48 -13.43 -0.28
N PHE A 430 26.47 -14.21 0.82
CA PHE A 430 25.90 -15.56 0.86
C PHE A 430 24.71 -15.64 1.83
N GLU A 431 24.07 -14.53 2.16
CA GLU A 431 22.90 -14.54 3.03
C GLU A 431 21.75 -15.34 2.39
N ASP A 432 21.08 -16.19 3.18
CA ASP A 432 20.08 -17.16 2.68
C ASP A 432 18.95 -16.50 1.88
N ARG A 433 18.64 -15.24 2.19
CA ARG A 433 17.62 -14.47 1.46
C ARG A 433 18.03 -14.15 0.01
N PHE A 434 19.33 -14.00 -0.25
CA PHE A 434 19.86 -13.57 -1.55
C PHE A 434 20.53 -14.71 -2.32
N PHE A 435 21.19 -15.63 -1.62
CA PHE A 435 21.87 -16.78 -2.19
C PHE A 435 20.87 -17.92 -2.49
N GLN A 436 19.94 -17.63 -3.40
CA GLN A 436 18.88 -18.52 -3.85
C GLN A 436 19.02 -18.78 -5.36
N PRO A 437 18.67 -19.98 -5.87
CA PRO A 437 18.77 -20.30 -7.29
C PRO A 437 18.04 -19.28 -8.19
N SER A 438 16.88 -18.79 -7.78
CA SER A 438 16.10 -17.83 -8.56
C SER A 438 16.77 -16.46 -8.69
N ILE A 439 17.36 -15.96 -7.60
CA ILE A 439 18.07 -14.68 -7.57
C ILE A 439 19.40 -14.79 -8.33
N CYS A 440 20.12 -15.89 -8.17
CA CYS A 440 21.36 -16.14 -8.90
C CYS A 440 21.11 -16.24 -10.42
N ARG A 441 19.99 -16.86 -10.85
CA ARG A 441 19.58 -16.86 -12.26
C ARG A 441 19.27 -15.47 -12.80
N ALA A 442 18.59 -14.63 -12.00
CA ALA A 442 18.34 -13.24 -12.38
C ALA A 442 19.64 -12.44 -12.52
N TRP A 443 20.60 -12.63 -11.60
CA TRP A 443 21.93 -12.03 -11.68
C TRP A 443 22.72 -12.49 -12.92
N LEU A 444 22.67 -13.79 -13.24
CA LEU A 444 23.31 -14.34 -14.43
C LEU A 444 22.71 -13.78 -15.72
N ALA A 445 21.38 -13.76 -15.82
CA ALA A 445 20.67 -13.19 -16.96
C ALA A 445 21.03 -11.71 -17.17
N LEU A 446 21.20 -10.96 -16.07
CA LEU A 446 21.69 -9.58 -16.11
C LEU A 446 23.12 -9.50 -16.64
N CYS A 447 24.05 -10.29 -16.09
CA CYS A 447 25.45 -10.27 -16.50
C CYS A 447 25.63 -10.55 -18.00
N ALA A 448 24.77 -11.41 -18.57
CA ALA A 448 24.77 -11.72 -20.00
C ALA A 448 24.40 -10.51 -20.90
N GLU A 449 23.62 -9.56 -20.38
CA GLU A 449 23.20 -8.37 -21.13
C GLU A 449 24.17 -7.18 -21.00
N VAL A 450 25.04 -7.18 -19.99
CA VAL A 450 26.01 -6.10 -19.74
C VAL A 450 26.82 -5.69 -20.98
N PRO A 451 27.36 -6.62 -21.81
CA PRO A 451 28.14 -6.25 -22.99
C PRO A 451 27.36 -5.47 -24.05
N ARG A 452 26.02 -5.56 -24.04
CA ARG A 452 25.14 -4.95 -25.04
C ARG A 452 24.44 -3.70 -24.51
N GLU A 453 24.47 -3.48 -23.20
CA GLU A 453 23.67 -2.46 -22.52
C GLU A 453 24.54 -1.52 -21.65
N PRO A 454 24.89 -0.32 -22.16
CA PRO A 454 25.80 0.61 -21.47
C PRO A 454 25.35 1.00 -20.06
N GLN A 455 24.05 1.09 -19.81
CA GLN A 455 23.49 1.41 -18.50
C GLN A 455 23.72 0.26 -17.50
N LEU A 456 23.60 -0.99 -17.93
CA LEU A 456 23.86 -2.17 -17.10
C LEU A 456 25.35 -2.32 -16.82
N ALA A 457 26.20 -2.05 -17.82
CA ALA A 457 27.64 -1.98 -17.63
C ALA A 457 28.04 -0.94 -16.57
N ARG A 458 27.39 0.23 -16.55
CA ARG A 458 27.61 1.24 -15.51
C ARG A 458 27.21 0.73 -14.13
N ILE A 459 26.08 0.02 -13.99
CA ILE A 459 25.62 -0.54 -12.72
C ILE A 459 26.59 -1.62 -12.22
N GLN A 460 26.99 -2.56 -13.08
CA GLN A 460 27.94 -3.62 -12.73
C GLN A 460 29.30 -3.03 -12.29
N LYS A 461 29.79 -2.02 -13.00
CA LYS A 461 31.02 -1.31 -12.62
C LYS A 461 30.94 -0.71 -11.21
N VAL A 462 29.79 -0.12 -10.85
CA VAL A 462 29.57 0.43 -9.50
C VAL A 462 29.53 -0.67 -8.43
N ILE A 463 28.89 -1.81 -8.73
CA ILE A 463 28.81 -2.95 -7.82
C ILE A 463 30.20 -3.51 -7.55
N HIS A 464 30.98 -3.79 -8.59
CA HIS A 464 32.34 -4.31 -8.46
C HIS A 464 33.27 -3.32 -7.76
N ALA A 465 33.20 -2.02 -8.11
CA ALA A 465 33.99 -0.99 -7.44
C ALA A 465 33.68 -0.89 -5.93
N ARG A 466 32.41 -1.03 -5.55
CA ARG A 466 32.00 -1.06 -4.15
C ARG A 466 32.49 -2.32 -3.44
N MET A 467 32.36 -3.49 -4.07
CA MET A 467 32.86 -4.75 -3.52
C MET A 467 34.36 -4.66 -3.25
N ARG A 468 35.14 -4.19 -4.23
CA ARG A 468 36.57 -3.93 -4.07
C ARG A 468 36.84 -2.96 -2.92
N SER A 469 36.16 -1.82 -2.88
CA SER A 469 36.37 -0.82 -1.82
C SER A 469 36.10 -1.40 -0.42
N ASN A 470 35.01 -2.16 -0.26
CA ASN A 470 34.67 -2.81 1.00
C ASN A 470 35.75 -3.82 1.40
N LEU A 471 36.18 -4.70 0.49
CA LEU A 471 37.23 -5.69 0.76
C LEU A 471 38.56 -5.02 1.10
N MET A 472 38.96 -3.99 0.33
CA MET A 472 40.17 -3.21 0.59
C MET A 472 40.13 -2.55 1.97
N SER A 473 38.98 -2.05 2.41
CA SER A 473 38.84 -1.45 3.75
C SER A 473 39.12 -2.41 4.91
N ALA A 474 39.14 -3.72 4.66
CA ALA A 474 39.54 -4.74 5.63
C ALA A 474 40.96 -5.25 5.36
N LEU A 475 41.27 -5.58 4.10
CA LEU A 475 42.51 -6.27 3.72
C LEU A 475 43.78 -5.42 3.92
N VAL A 476 43.72 -4.09 3.73
CA VAL A 476 44.90 -3.22 3.94
C VAL A 476 45.39 -3.18 5.39
N HIS A 477 44.58 -3.68 6.33
CA HIS A 477 44.95 -3.82 7.74
C HIS A 477 45.41 -5.23 8.10
N ILE A 478 45.40 -6.17 7.14
CA ILE A 478 45.72 -7.59 7.32
C ILE A 478 46.94 -8.00 6.46
N LEU A 479 47.05 -7.43 5.26
CA LEU A 479 48.07 -7.77 4.25
C LEU A 479 48.81 -6.52 3.76
N PRO A 480 50.02 -6.69 3.19
CA PRO A 480 50.67 -5.69 2.37
C PRO A 480 49.81 -5.24 1.17
N GLU A 481 49.94 -3.98 0.75
CA GLU A 481 49.09 -3.37 -0.29
C GLU A 481 49.24 -4.05 -1.66
N ASP A 482 50.43 -4.56 -1.98
CA ASP A 482 50.75 -5.29 -3.21
C ASP A 482 50.09 -6.67 -3.28
N GLU A 483 49.75 -7.27 -2.14
CA GLU A 483 49.04 -8.56 -2.07
C GLU A 483 47.51 -8.40 -2.04
N CYS A 484 47.02 -7.25 -1.56
CA CYS A 484 45.61 -6.97 -1.36
C CYS A 484 44.79 -7.11 -2.66
N GLU A 485 45.24 -6.54 -3.78
CA GLU A 485 44.53 -6.62 -5.06
C GLU A 485 44.36 -8.06 -5.56
N SER A 486 45.37 -8.91 -5.35
CA SER A 486 45.32 -10.32 -5.73
C SER A 486 44.26 -11.07 -4.92
N VAL A 487 44.14 -10.77 -3.63
CA VAL A 487 43.14 -11.37 -2.75
C VAL A 487 41.74 -10.85 -3.08
N VAL A 488 41.56 -9.55 -3.30
CA VAL A 488 40.28 -8.99 -3.77
C VAL A 488 39.82 -9.68 -5.04
N LEU A 489 40.70 -9.81 -6.04
CA LEU A 489 40.37 -10.47 -7.30
C LEU A 489 39.93 -11.92 -7.07
N GLY A 490 40.66 -12.68 -6.25
CA GLY A 490 40.30 -14.07 -5.96
C GLY A 490 38.98 -14.21 -5.19
N VAL A 491 38.74 -13.36 -4.18
CA VAL A 491 37.46 -13.33 -3.43
C VAL A 491 36.30 -13.02 -4.37
N THR A 492 36.39 -11.96 -5.17
CA THR A 492 35.32 -11.56 -6.08
C THR A 492 35.04 -12.62 -7.16
N ALA A 493 36.09 -13.19 -7.76
CA ALA A 493 35.95 -14.27 -8.73
C ALA A 493 35.30 -15.53 -8.13
N LEU A 494 35.60 -15.85 -6.87
CA LEU A 494 35.01 -16.99 -6.18
C LEU A 494 33.53 -16.73 -5.83
N ILE A 495 33.17 -15.52 -5.39
CA ILE A 495 31.77 -15.13 -5.17
C ILE A 495 30.97 -15.28 -6.48
N ASP A 496 31.46 -14.68 -7.57
CA ASP A 496 30.79 -14.75 -8.87
C ASP A 496 30.65 -16.19 -9.36
N GLY A 497 31.71 -17.00 -9.19
CA GLY A 497 31.72 -18.41 -9.54
C GLY A 497 30.70 -19.24 -8.75
N LEU A 498 30.58 -19.01 -7.44
CA LEU A 498 29.62 -19.72 -6.59
C LEU A 498 28.17 -19.31 -6.91
N TRP A 499 27.92 -18.02 -7.14
CA TRP A 499 26.63 -17.52 -7.63
C TRP A 499 26.25 -18.12 -8.98
N LEU A 500 27.22 -18.19 -9.91
CA LEU A 500 27.03 -18.83 -11.22
C LEU A 500 26.67 -20.32 -11.09
N ARG A 501 27.38 -21.05 -10.22
CA ARG A 501 27.10 -22.48 -9.99
C ARG A 501 25.70 -22.71 -9.43
N LEU A 502 25.27 -21.90 -8.47
CA LEU A 502 23.92 -21.97 -7.91
C LEU A 502 22.84 -21.59 -8.93
N ALA A 503 23.13 -20.67 -9.85
CA ALA A 503 22.21 -20.31 -10.93
C ALA A 503 21.96 -21.48 -11.90
N LEU A 504 23.01 -22.24 -12.23
CA LEU A 504 23.00 -23.23 -13.30
C LEU A 504 22.57 -24.64 -12.86
N GLN A 505 22.65 -24.98 -11.58
CA GLN A 505 22.46 -26.36 -11.10
C GLN A 505 21.22 -26.47 -10.19
N SER A 506 20.42 -27.53 -10.39
CA SER A 506 19.27 -27.85 -9.53
C SER A 506 19.66 -28.24 -8.11
N ALA A 507 20.89 -28.73 -7.92
CA ALA A 507 21.54 -29.04 -6.65
C ALA A 507 22.88 -28.29 -6.54
N GLY A 508 22.84 -26.96 -6.67
CA GLY A 508 24.02 -26.10 -6.54
C GLY A 508 24.57 -26.01 -5.10
N PRO A 509 25.68 -25.31 -4.89
CA PRO A 509 26.32 -25.19 -3.57
C PRO A 509 25.36 -24.56 -2.55
N THR A 510 25.30 -25.12 -1.35
CA THR A 510 24.57 -24.50 -0.24
C THR A 510 25.32 -23.26 0.27
N ARG A 511 24.66 -22.43 1.08
CA ARG A 511 25.33 -21.33 1.79
C ARG A 511 26.52 -21.84 2.60
N GLU A 512 26.38 -22.98 3.27
CA GLU A 512 27.45 -23.56 4.08
C GLU A 512 28.64 -23.98 3.20
N ASP A 513 28.38 -24.62 2.06
CA ASP A 513 29.43 -24.99 1.11
C ASP A 513 30.16 -23.75 0.57
N ALA A 514 29.41 -22.71 0.21
CA ALA A 514 29.96 -21.45 -0.30
C ALA A 514 30.87 -20.76 0.72
N LEU A 515 30.42 -20.67 1.98
CA LEU A 515 31.22 -20.10 3.06
C LEU A 515 32.45 -20.95 3.38
N ARG A 516 32.32 -22.28 3.34
CA ARG A 516 33.45 -23.20 3.54
C ARG A 516 34.52 -23.00 2.46
N GLN A 517 34.13 -22.91 1.20
CA GLN A 517 35.04 -22.64 0.08
C GLN A 517 35.73 -21.28 0.21
N MET A 518 34.98 -20.24 0.62
CA MET A 518 35.56 -18.91 0.84
C MET A 518 36.57 -18.90 1.98
N ARG A 519 36.24 -19.54 3.11
CA ARG A 519 37.13 -19.64 4.28
C ARG A 519 38.37 -20.45 3.98
N ASP A 520 38.25 -21.53 3.20
CA ASP A 520 39.39 -22.32 2.74
C ASP A 520 40.31 -21.51 1.81
N TYR A 521 39.75 -20.77 0.87
CA TYR A 521 40.55 -19.85 0.04
C TYR A 521 41.29 -18.82 0.91
N LEU A 522 40.61 -18.19 1.87
CA LEU A 522 41.21 -17.15 2.71
C LEU A 522 42.23 -17.69 3.71
N SER A 523 42.06 -18.91 4.23
CA SER A 523 43.03 -19.51 5.16
C SER A 523 44.41 -19.72 4.52
N HIS A 524 44.46 -19.90 3.20
CA HIS A 524 45.71 -20.02 2.43
C HIS A 524 46.28 -18.66 1.98
N ARG A 525 45.51 -17.58 2.11
CA ARG A 525 45.87 -16.24 1.62
C ARG A 525 46.08 -15.21 2.73
N LEU A 526 45.59 -15.47 3.93
CA LEU A 526 45.72 -14.60 5.09
C LEU A 526 46.64 -15.24 6.14
N PRO A 527 47.43 -14.44 6.87
CA PRO A 527 48.18 -14.93 8.02
C PRO A 527 47.21 -15.43 9.12
N ALA A 528 47.62 -16.41 9.91
CA ALA A 528 46.80 -16.91 11.01
C ALA A 528 46.47 -15.75 11.98
N ALA A 529 45.23 -15.69 12.47
CA ALA A 529 44.70 -14.57 13.27
C ALA A 529 45.55 -14.19 14.52
N GLY A 530 46.45 -15.07 14.97
CA GLY A 530 47.38 -14.82 16.08
C GLY A 530 48.75 -14.23 15.70
N GLN A 531 49.07 -13.99 14.42
CA GLN A 531 50.40 -13.53 13.97
C GLN A 531 50.51 -12.01 13.75
N LEU A 532 49.44 -11.24 13.94
CA LEU A 532 49.40 -9.81 13.60
C LEU A 532 49.85 -8.85 14.73
N SER A 533 50.45 -9.34 15.82
CA SER A 533 50.85 -8.47 16.94
C SER A 533 52.26 -7.87 16.87
N VAL A 534 53.06 -8.13 15.81
CA VAL A 534 54.50 -7.77 15.82
C VAL A 534 54.92 -6.75 14.76
N ALA A 535 54.05 -6.34 13.81
CA ALA A 535 54.45 -5.41 12.75
C ALA A 535 53.51 -4.20 12.65
N ASN A 536 53.55 -3.32 13.65
CA ASN A 536 53.41 -1.86 13.52
C ASN A 536 53.45 -1.22 14.92
N ARG A 537 54.66 -0.90 15.38
CA ARG A 537 54.96 0.28 16.20
C ARG A 537 55.64 1.30 15.31
#